data_AF-A0A351H8J7-F1
#
_entry.id   AF-A0A351H8J7-F1
#
_cell.length_a   1.000
_cell.length_b   1.000
_cell.length_c   1.000
_cell.angle_alpha   90.00
_cell.angle_beta   90.00
_cell.angle_gamma   90.00
#
_symmetry.space_group_name_H-M   'P 1'
#
loop_
_entity.id
_entity.type
_entity.pdbx_description
1 polymer ?
#
loop_
_entity_poly.entity_id
_entity_poly.type
_entity_poly.pdbx_seq_one_letter_code
_entity_poly.pdbx_strand_id
1 'polypeptide(L)'
;YLFSTMGAAAVFVAVRDGLGWIPSAWSSVRLYSRNIFFGMWISPMAVGIGYIIGPLFTGVWFLGAVISYFFLIPVGVAAGWFADVGSATAFKDSLGIGLMVGTGVGILLKGILPRAREIYLPVKSSGKGSRMKTLRWIPLVFAAIALFLTTLTEMTLVSSLLTIVGVWLTTAMAASITGQSGINPMEIFGIIILIAVKSVASLGTIEAFLVAGVVAVACGLAGDVLNDFKSGYLLKTNPRAQIVAETVGGVIGAVVSVIVLFIMFRAYGTMGPGTELPAPQAYAVSTMVGGLPNTPALFFGLVIGIIIYLMKLPGMTLGIGMYLPMEISTAAFVGGVISLIVGKIKPESKETGMIVSSGLLGGEGITGVVLAIIRVLTVS
;
A
#
# COMPACT_ATOMS: atom_id res chain seq x y z
N TYR A 1 19.22 -19.48 2.22
CA TYR A 1 18.47 -18.65 3.18
C TYR A 1 17.02 -18.41 2.77
N LEU A 2 16.73 -17.91 1.56
CA LEU A 2 15.35 -17.60 1.14
C LEU A 2 14.37 -18.78 1.26
N PHE A 3 14.59 -19.86 0.52
CA PHE A 3 13.66 -21.01 0.50
C PHE A 3 13.58 -21.75 1.84
N SER A 4 14.69 -21.79 2.59
CA SER A 4 14.71 -22.38 3.93
C SER A 4 13.85 -21.60 4.92
N THR A 5 13.92 -20.26 4.90
CA THR A 5 13.10 -19.43 5.80
C THR A 5 11.65 -19.39 5.35
N MET A 6 11.41 -19.46 4.03
CA MET A 6 10.08 -19.63 3.45
C MET A 6 9.42 -20.93 3.92
N GLY A 7 10.13 -22.07 3.86
CA GLY A 7 9.63 -23.34 4.36
C GLY A 7 9.41 -23.34 5.87
N ALA A 8 10.31 -22.73 6.65
CA ALA A 8 10.15 -22.60 8.09
C ALA A 8 8.92 -21.75 8.47
N ALA A 9 8.71 -20.62 7.79
CA ALA A 9 7.53 -19.77 7.98
C ALA A 9 6.25 -20.51 7.57
N ALA A 10 6.30 -21.30 6.48
CA ALA A 10 5.16 -22.10 6.05
C ALA A 10 4.75 -23.14 7.09
N VAL A 11 5.71 -23.88 7.65
CA VAL A 11 5.44 -24.85 8.73
C VAL A 11 4.88 -24.15 9.96
N PHE A 12 5.48 -23.02 10.37
CA PHE A 12 5.00 -22.24 11.51
C PHE A 12 3.54 -21.80 11.33
N VAL A 13 3.20 -21.26 10.16
CA VAL A 13 1.85 -20.77 9.85
C VAL A 13 0.85 -21.93 9.73
N ALA A 14 1.25 -23.06 9.17
CA ALA A 14 0.41 -24.27 9.16
C ALA A 14 0.07 -24.75 10.58
N VAL A 15 1.02 -24.69 11.51
CA VAL A 15 0.77 -25.04 12.93
C VAL A 15 -0.09 -23.97 13.63
N ARG A 16 0.16 -22.68 13.37
CA ARG A 16 -0.59 -21.56 13.96
C ARG A 16 -2.04 -21.53 13.49
N ASP A 17 -2.26 -21.46 12.19
CA ASP A 17 -3.57 -21.21 11.59
C ASP A 17 -4.29 -22.50 11.17
N GLY A 18 -3.54 -23.55 10.81
CA GLY A 18 -4.12 -24.83 10.41
C GLY A 18 -4.48 -25.72 11.59
N LEU A 19 -3.57 -25.88 12.56
CA LEU A 19 -3.80 -26.70 13.76
C LEU A 19 -4.37 -25.91 14.94
N GLY A 20 -4.26 -24.58 14.93
CA GLY A 20 -4.74 -23.72 16.02
C GLY A 20 -3.93 -23.83 17.32
N TRP A 21 -2.75 -24.42 17.28
CA TRP A 21 -1.93 -24.66 18.48
C TRP A 21 -1.25 -23.40 19.00
N ILE A 22 -1.05 -22.42 18.12
CA ILE A 22 -0.44 -21.14 18.45
C ILE A 22 -1.50 -20.07 18.20
N PRO A 23 -1.80 -19.18 19.16
CA PRO A 23 -2.74 -18.10 18.92
C PRO A 23 -2.22 -17.19 17.80
N SER A 24 -3.12 -16.72 16.93
CA SER A 24 -2.74 -15.84 15.83
C SER A 24 -2.20 -14.50 16.34
N ALA A 25 -2.81 -13.95 17.40
CA ALA A 25 -2.39 -12.73 18.06
C ALA A 25 -2.38 -12.89 19.59
N TRP A 26 -1.56 -12.09 20.24
CA TRP A 26 -1.56 -11.92 21.69
C TRP A 26 -2.01 -10.50 22.04
N SER A 27 -2.91 -10.35 23.01
CA SER A 27 -3.35 -9.05 23.52
C SER A 27 -3.37 -9.03 25.05
N SER A 28 -3.12 -7.86 25.63
CA SER A 28 -3.05 -7.69 27.09
C SER A 28 -4.44 -7.49 27.69
N VAL A 29 -4.97 -8.52 28.36
CA VAL A 29 -6.29 -8.51 29.00
C VAL A 29 -6.46 -7.37 30.01
N ARG A 30 -5.41 -7.05 30.78
CA ARG A 30 -5.43 -5.98 31.81
C ARG A 30 -5.51 -4.58 31.20
N LEU A 31 -4.87 -4.37 30.04
CA LEU A 31 -4.90 -3.07 29.36
C LEU A 31 -6.21 -2.90 28.60
N TYR A 32 -6.73 -3.98 28.04
CA TYR A 32 -7.99 -4.00 27.32
C TYR A 32 -9.17 -3.51 28.19
N SER A 33 -9.22 -3.91 29.46
CA SER A 33 -10.26 -3.47 30.40
C SER A 33 -10.21 -1.97 30.76
N ARG A 34 -9.14 -1.27 30.36
CA ARG A 34 -8.96 0.18 30.52
C ARG A 34 -9.04 0.94 29.18
N ASN A 35 -9.62 0.34 28.15
CA ASN A 35 -9.65 0.87 26.78
C ASN A 35 -8.26 1.12 26.17
N ILE A 36 -7.24 0.37 26.63
CA ILE A 36 -5.89 0.39 26.05
C ILE A 36 -5.70 -0.92 25.27
N PHE A 37 -5.83 -0.82 23.95
CA PHE A 37 -5.77 -1.97 23.04
C PHE A 37 -4.32 -2.27 22.66
N PHE A 38 -3.60 -2.97 23.55
CA PHE A 38 -2.23 -3.40 23.30
C PHE A 38 -2.14 -4.89 22.98
N GLY A 39 -1.47 -5.21 21.88
CA GLY A 39 -1.22 -6.58 21.46
C GLY A 39 -0.13 -6.67 20.40
N MET A 40 0.20 -7.90 20.02
CA MET A 40 1.17 -8.23 18.98
C MET A 40 0.64 -9.37 18.13
N TRP A 41 0.72 -9.21 16.81
CA TRP A 41 0.42 -10.29 15.89
C TRP A 41 1.58 -11.28 15.85
N ILE A 42 1.31 -12.58 16.01
CA ILE A 42 2.35 -13.62 15.97
C ILE A 42 2.58 -13.99 14.50
N SER A 43 3.10 -13.04 13.72
CA SER A 43 3.24 -13.12 12.27
C SER A 43 4.71 -12.98 11.83
N PRO A 44 5.34 -14.07 11.35
CA PRO A 44 6.65 -14.02 10.69
C PRO A 44 6.72 -12.97 9.57
N MET A 45 5.65 -12.80 8.79
CA MET A 45 5.51 -11.80 7.74
C MET A 45 5.56 -10.39 8.31
N ALA A 46 4.79 -10.07 9.36
CA ALA A 46 4.79 -8.73 9.95
C ALA A 46 6.18 -8.35 10.48
N VAL A 47 6.88 -9.30 11.10
CA VAL A 47 8.28 -9.12 11.54
C VAL A 47 9.22 -8.95 10.34
N GLY A 48 9.07 -9.76 9.30
CA GLY A 48 9.85 -9.66 8.06
C GLY A 48 9.67 -8.31 7.36
N ILE A 49 8.43 -7.84 7.23
CA ILE A 49 8.09 -6.50 6.70
C ILE A 49 8.79 -5.43 7.55
N GLY A 50 8.70 -5.53 8.88
CA GLY A 50 9.36 -4.62 9.79
C GLY A 50 10.88 -4.54 9.59
N TYR A 51 11.53 -5.69 9.39
CA TYR A 51 12.96 -5.75 9.14
C TYR A 51 13.36 -5.07 7.83
N ILE A 52 12.59 -5.29 6.76
CA ILE A 52 12.81 -4.72 5.42
C ILE A 52 12.63 -3.19 5.45
N ILE A 53 11.55 -2.72 6.07
CA ILE A 53 11.25 -1.29 6.22
C ILE A 53 12.31 -0.58 7.08
N GLY A 54 12.78 -1.25 8.12
CA GLY A 54 13.84 -0.76 8.99
C GLY A 54 13.36 0.15 10.13
N PRO A 55 14.25 0.41 11.10
CA PRO A 55 13.87 0.90 12.43
C PRO A 55 13.24 2.29 12.49
N LEU A 56 13.64 3.20 11.59
CA LEU A 56 13.14 4.57 11.60
C LEU A 56 11.66 4.61 11.23
N PHE A 57 11.30 3.98 10.11
CA PHE A 57 9.93 3.95 9.61
C PHE A 57 9.02 3.08 10.47
N THR A 58 9.50 1.92 10.94
CA THR A 58 8.72 1.09 11.88
C THR A 58 8.58 1.74 13.25
N GLY A 59 9.56 2.53 13.70
CA GLY A 59 9.50 3.29 14.94
C GLY A 59 8.47 4.41 14.89
N VAL A 60 8.42 5.16 13.79
CA VAL A 60 7.40 6.20 13.60
C VAL A 60 6.01 5.60 13.39
N TRP A 61 5.91 4.46 12.69
CA TRP A 61 4.69 3.67 12.64
C TRP A 61 4.23 3.30 14.05
N PHE A 62 5.08 2.66 14.86
CA PHE A 62 4.74 2.27 16.23
C PHE A 62 4.33 3.48 17.09
N LEU A 63 5.00 4.62 16.93
CA LEU A 63 4.64 5.86 17.62
C LEU A 63 3.20 6.30 17.29
N GLY A 64 2.79 6.23 16.03
CA GLY A 64 1.40 6.52 15.63
C GLY A 64 0.40 5.60 16.30
N ALA A 65 0.72 4.32 16.43
CA ALA A 65 -0.12 3.35 17.12
C ALA A 65 -0.21 3.65 18.64
N VAL A 66 0.92 3.97 19.27
CA VAL A 66 0.96 4.39 20.68
C VAL A 66 0.11 5.65 20.91
N ILE A 67 0.26 6.68 20.06
CA ILE A 67 -0.56 7.90 20.15
C ILE A 67 -2.06 7.57 20.08
N SER A 68 -2.46 6.61 19.26
CA SER A 68 -3.87 6.30 19.07
C SER A 68 -4.45 5.45 20.20
N TYR A 69 -3.79 4.32 20.53
CA TYR A 69 -4.33 3.32 21.44
C TYR A 69 -3.97 3.54 22.92
N PHE A 70 -2.91 4.29 23.22
CA PHE A 70 -2.52 4.63 24.60
C PHE A 70 -2.93 6.03 25.02
N PHE A 71 -3.19 6.93 24.06
CA PHE A 71 -3.54 8.32 24.37
C PHE A 71 -4.92 8.70 23.80
N LEU A 72 -5.07 8.78 22.48
CA LEU A 72 -6.26 9.35 21.84
C LEU A 72 -7.57 8.67 22.28
N ILE A 73 -7.62 7.33 22.23
CA ILE A 73 -8.82 6.58 22.63
C ILE A 73 -9.08 6.67 24.15
N PRO A 74 -8.18 6.19 25.03
CA PRO A 74 -8.47 6.12 26.46
C PRO A 74 -8.62 7.50 27.10
N VAL A 75 -7.75 8.46 26.75
CA VAL A 75 -7.82 9.83 27.30
C VAL A 75 -8.98 10.58 26.68
N GLY A 76 -9.23 10.45 25.37
CA GLY A 76 -10.33 11.14 24.71
C GLY A 76 -11.71 10.71 25.23
N VAL A 77 -11.89 9.42 25.52
CA VAL A 77 -13.14 8.93 26.15
C VAL A 77 -13.22 9.36 27.61
N ALA A 78 -12.14 9.24 28.38
CA ALA A 78 -12.15 9.61 29.81
C ALA A 78 -12.32 11.13 30.04
N ALA A 79 -11.79 11.96 29.15
CA ALA A 79 -11.92 13.42 29.20
C ALA A 79 -13.22 13.94 28.57
N GLY A 80 -14.05 13.06 28.01
CA GLY A 80 -15.31 13.43 27.36
C GLY A 80 -15.16 14.12 26.00
N TRP A 81 -14.01 13.98 25.32
CA TRP A 81 -13.82 14.47 23.94
C TRP A 81 -14.61 13.63 22.92
N PHE A 82 -14.85 12.36 23.23
CA PHE A 82 -15.63 11.44 22.41
C PHE A 82 -16.75 10.81 23.25
N ALA A 83 -17.91 10.59 22.62
CA ALA A 83 -19.07 9.97 23.29
C ALA A 83 -18.81 8.51 23.70
N ASP A 84 -18.04 7.80 22.88
CA ASP A 84 -17.75 6.37 23.05
C ASP A 84 -16.45 5.98 22.32
N VAL A 85 -16.00 4.74 22.54
CA VAL A 85 -14.78 4.18 21.91
C VAL A 85 -14.91 4.09 20.39
N GLY A 86 -16.10 3.84 19.85
CA GLY A 86 -16.37 3.82 18.42
C GLY A 86 -16.18 5.21 17.79
N SER A 87 -16.70 6.26 18.42
CA SER A 87 -16.46 7.65 18.00
C SER A 87 -14.96 8.01 18.00
N ALA A 88 -14.22 7.59 19.02
CA ALA A 88 -12.76 7.80 19.09
C ALA A 88 -12.02 7.00 18.00
N THR A 89 -12.50 5.79 17.69
CA THR A 89 -11.94 4.91 16.65
C THR A 89 -12.15 5.53 15.26
N ALA A 90 -13.36 6.00 14.96
CA ALA A 90 -13.66 6.68 13.70
C ALA A 90 -12.84 7.97 13.52
N PHE A 91 -12.60 8.69 14.63
CA PHE A 91 -11.73 9.86 14.62
C PHE A 91 -10.27 9.49 14.33
N LYS A 92 -9.68 8.50 15.03
CA LYS A 92 -8.28 8.08 14.76
C LYS A 92 -8.11 7.58 13.33
N ASP A 93 -9.10 6.89 12.78
CA ASP A 93 -9.03 6.32 11.43
C ASP A 93 -9.04 7.43 10.39
N SER A 94 -9.97 8.38 10.54
CA SER A 94 -10.05 9.56 9.66
C SER A 94 -8.79 10.43 9.77
N LEU A 95 -8.24 10.59 10.98
CA LEU A 95 -6.99 11.32 11.22
C LEU A 95 -5.78 10.63 10.59
N GLY A 96 -5.64 9.31 10.75
CA GLY A 96 -4.57 8.51 10.15
C GLY A 96 -4.60 8.53 8.63
N ILE A 97 -5.79 8.36 8.02
CA ILE A 97 -5.99 8.51 6.57
C ILE A 97 -5.64 9.94 6.13
N GLY A 98 -6.10 10.95 6.87
CA GLY A 98 -5.76 12.36 6.63
C GLY A 98 -4.26 12.59 6.61
N LEU A 99 -3.51 12.07 7.58
CA LEU A 99 -2.04 12.16 7.62
C LEU A 99 -1.38 11.53 6.40
N MET A 100 -1.82 10.33 6.00
CA MET A 100 -1.29 9.63 4.82
C MET A 100 -1.54 10.42 3.54
N VAL A 101 -2.78 10.87 3.32
CA VAL A 101 -3.16 11.68 2.16
C VAL A 101 -2.43 13.03 2.17
N GLY A 102 -2.37 13.71 3.32
CA GLY A 102 -1.70 14.99 3.50
C GLY A 102 -0.20 14.92 3.25
N THR A 103 0.49 13.89 3.76
CA THR A 103 1.89 13.63 3.40
C THR A 103 2.03 13.39 1.91
N GLY A 104 1.10 12.67 1.29
CA GLY A 104 1.07 12.50 -0.15
C GLY A 104 0.95 13.80 -0.94
N VAL A 105 0.05 14.69 -0.50
CA VAL A 105 -0.07 16.04 -1.05
C VAL A 105 1.22 16.84 -0.86
N GLY A 106 1.86 16.73 0.31
CA GLY A 106 3.17 17.32 0.56
C GLY A 106 4.23 16.84 -0.45
N ILE A 107 4.30 15.53 -0.68
CA ILE A 107 5.22 14.90 -1.65
C ILE A 107 5.00 15.51 -3.03
N LEU A 108 3.75 15.66 -3.48
CA LEU A 108 3.44 16.31 -4.75
C LEU A 108 3.95 17.74 -4.81
N LEU A 109 3.58 18.57 -3.83
CA LEU A 109 3.82 20.01 -3.90
C LEU A 109 5.31 20.36 -3.85
N LYS A 110 6.09 19.69 -2.99
CA LYS A 110 7.51 20.02 -2.77
C LYS A 110 8.47 19.04 -3.42
N GLY A 111 8.09 17.78 -3.56
CA GLY A 111 8.92 16.76 -4.20
C GLY A 111 8.76 16.75 -5.72
N ILE A 112 7.51 16.78 -6.20
CA ILE A 112 7.20 16.38 -7.58
C ILE A 112 6.95 17.58 -8.49
N LEU A 113 6.13 18.54 -8.08
CA LEU A 113 5.75 19.71 -8.87
C LEU A 113 6.96 20.53 -9.37
N PRO A 114 8.01 20.78 -8.56
CA PRO A 114 9.20 21.48 -9.03
C PRO A 114 10.00 20.68 -10.08
N ARG A 115 9.98 19.35 -10.01
CA ARG A 115 10.69 18.43 -10.90
C ARG A 115 9.89 18.04 -12.14
N ALA A 116 8.60 18.38 -12.20
CA ALA A 116 7.74 18.05 -13.33
C ALA A 116 8.34 18.52 -14.66
N ARG A 117 8.92 19.74 -14.69
CA ARG A 117 9.56 20.27 -15.90
C ARG A 117 10.70 19.39 -16.40
N GLU A 118 11.53 18.84 -15.51
CA GLU A 118 12.65 17.96 -15.86
C GLU A 118 12.20 16.57 -16.31
N ILE A 119 11.09 16.06 -15.76
CA ILE A 119 10.52 14.76 -16.13
C ILE A 119 9.94 14.81 -17.56
N TYR A 120 9.28 15.91 -17.93
CA TYR A 120 8.60 16.04 -19.23
C TYR A 120 9.43 16.69 -20.33
N LEU A 121 10.47 17.48 -20.02
CA LEU A 121 11.32 18.11 -21.07
C LEU A 121 12.03 17.09 -21.99
N PRO A 122 12.64 15.99 -21.48
CA PRO A 122 13.34 15.00 -22.30
C PRO A 122 12.43 14.28 -23.30
N VAL A 123 11.12 14.23 -23.03
CA VAL A 123 10.12 13.60 -23.93
C VAL A 123 10.07 14.34 -25.28
N LYS A 124 10.37 15.64 -25.29
CA LYS A 124 10.31 16.51 -26.48
C LYS A 124 11.56 16.44 -27.37
N SER A 125 12.71 15.93 -26.91
CA SER A 125 13.98 16.02 -27.65
C SER A 125 14.51 14.72 -28.29
N SER A 126 13.89 13.57 -28.07
CA SER A 126 14.41 12.30 -28.63
C SER A 126 13.93 11.99 -30.07
N GLY A 127 14.81 12.25 -31.05
CA GLY A 127 15.11 11.41 -32.23
C GLY A 127 14.00 11.13 -33.27
N LYS A 128 14.03 11.85 -34.40
CA LYS A 128 13.12 11.77 -35.56
C LYS A 128 13.23 10.50 -36.45
N GLY A 129 14.15 9.56 -36.23
CA GLY A 129 14.49 8.54 -37.25
C GLY A 129 13.75 7.19 -37.18
N SER A 130 13.58 6.62 -35.98
CA SER A 130 13.03 5.25 -35.79
C SER A 130 11.64 5.24 -35.09
N ARG A 131 11.26 6.37 -34.49
CA ARG A 131 10.05 6.56 -33.69
C ARG A 131 8.73 6.50 -34.48
N MET A 132 8.78 6.67 -35.80
CA MET A 132 7.59 6.96 -36.62
C MET A 132 6.65 5.77 -36.84
N LYS A 133 7.12 4.51 -36.73
CA LYS A 133 6.25 3.32 -36.79
C LYS A 133 5.56 3.05 -35.46
N THR A 134 6.26 3.16 -34.32
CA THR A 134 5.68 2.94 -32.99
C THR A 134 4.72 4.06 -32.58
N LEU A 135 4.98 5.33 -32.97
CA LEU A 135 4.08 6.46 -32.65
C LEU A 135 2.68 6.34 -33.27
N ARG A 136 2.52 5.62 -34.39
CA ARG A 136 1.21 5.46 -35.05
C ARG A 136 0.24 4.59 -34.25
N TRP A 137 0.76 3.64 -33.48
CA TRP A 137 -0.07 2.75 -32.67
C TRP A 137 -0.46 3.36 -31.33
N ILE A 138 0.28 4.37 -30.85
CA ILE A 138 0.03 5.00 -29.55
C ILE A 138 -1.40 5.58 -29.44
N PRO A 139 -1.89 6.40 -30.41
CA PRO A 139 -3.27 6.91 -30.35
C PRO A 139 -4.32 5.79 -30.44
N LEU A 140 -4.03 4.74 -31.21
CA LEU A 140 -4.94 3.60 -31.40
C LEU A 140 -5.04 2.75 -30.12
N VAL A 141 -3.92 2.56 -29.43
CA VAL A 141 -3.85 1.90 -28.12
C VAL A 141 -4.56 2.73 -27.06
N PHE A 142 -4.32 4.05 -27.01
CA PHE A 142 -5.05 4.93 -26.09
C PHE A 142 -6.56 4.97 -26.38
N ALA A 143 -6.97 4.97 -27.65
CA ALA A 143 -8.37 4.89 -28.03
C ALA A 143 -9.00 3.53 -27.67
N ALA A 144 -8.26 2.43 -27.84
CA ALA A 144 -8.71 1.10 -27.42
C ALA A 144 -8.84 1.00 -25.89
N ILE A 145 -7.90 1.57 -25.12
CA ILE A 145 -7.99 1.65 -23.66
C ILE A 145 -9.17 2.53 -23.24
N ALA A 146 -9.39 3.67 -23.92
CA ALA A 146 -10.52 4.55 -23.63
C ALA A 146 -11.84 3.82 -23.85
N LEU A 147 -11.97 3.12 -24.98
CA LEU A 147 -13.16 2.35 -25.32
C LEU A 147 -13.34 1.18 -24.34
N PHE A 148 -12.27 0.48 -23.97
CA PHE A 148 -12.30 -0.58 -22.96
C PHE A 148 -12.79 -0.06 -21.62
N LEU A 149 -12.26 1.07 -21.13
CA LEU A 149 -12.72 1.70 -19.90
C LEU A 149 -14.19 2.10 -20.04
N THR A 150 -14.57 2.90 -21.03
CA THR A 150 -15.95 3.37 -21.20
C THR A 150 -16.98 2.23 -21.32
N THR A 151 -16.63 1.11 -21.96
CA THR A 151 -17.57 -0.01 -22.19
C THR A 151 -17.68 -0.97 -21.00
N LEU A 152 -16.61 -1.16 -20.21
CA LEU A 152 -16.57 -2.15 -19.14
C LEU A 152 -16.67 -1.56 -17.74
N THR A 153 -16.35 -0.27 -17.56
CA THR A 153 -16.26 0.36 -16.23
C THR A 153 -17.39 1.34 -15.91
N GLU A 154 -18.45 1.35 -16.73
CA GLU A 154 -19.59 2.31 -16.68
C GLU A 154 -19.18 3.79 -16.75
N MET A 155 -17.89 4.07 -16.91
CA MET A 155 -17.34 5.42 -16.92
C MET A 155 -17.78 6.18 -18.18
N THR A 156 -18.14 7.45 -18.01
CA THR A 156 -18.38 8.32 -19.17
C THR A 156 -17.11 8.48 -20.01
N LEU A 157 -17.27 8.73 -21.31
CA LEU A 157 -16.14 8.95 -22.22
C LEU A 157 -15.21 10.06 -21.73
N VAL A 158 -15.77 11.13 -21.16
CA VAL A 158 -15.00 12.25 -20.59
C VAL A 158 -14.15 11.76 -19.43
N SER A 159 -14.73 10.99 -18.50
CA SER A 159 -14.00 10.40 -17.38
C SER A 159 -12.88 9.49 -17.85
N SER A 160 -13.14 8.60 -18.81
CA SER A 160 -12.14 7.67 -19.35
C SER A 160 -10.96 8.42 -20.02
N LEU A 161 -11.23 9.46 -20.79
CA LEU A 161 -10.19 10.28 -21.43
C LEU A 161 -9.35 11.03 -20.39
N LEU A 162 -9.99 11.64 -19.39
CA LEU A 162 -9.28 12.33 -18.31
C LEU A 162 -8.42 11.35 -17.48
N THR A 163 -8.92 10.14 -17.19
CA THR A 163 -8.15 9.10 -16.51
C THR A 163 -6.93 8.70 -17.32
N ILE A 164 -7.06 8.51 -18.64
CA ILE A 164 -5.92 8.17 -19.51
C ILE A 164 -4.85 9.27 -19.49
N VAL A 165 -5.26 10.53 -19.61
CA VAL A 165 -4.33 11.66 -19.49
C VAL A 165 -3.68 11.66 -18.11
N GLY A 166 -4.46 11.40 -17.06
CA GLY A 166 -3.97 11.27 -15.69
C GLY A 166 -2.94 10.16 -15.52
N VAL A 167 -3.19 8.96 -16.06
CA VAL A 167 -2.25 7.83 -16.06
C VAL A 167 -0.96 8.21 -16.78
N TRP A 168 -1.07 8.78 -17.99
CA TRP A 168 0.11 9.16 -18.77
C TRP A 168 1.00 10.16 -18.03
N LEU A 169 0.38 11.13 -17.33
CA LEU A 169 1.12 12.08 -16.52
C LEU A 169 1.74 11.40 -15.28
N THR A 170 0.91 10.74 -14.49
CA THR A 170 1.32 10.24 -13.18
C THR A 170 2.31 9.08 -13.24
N THR A 171 2.26 8.23 -14.27
CA THR A 171 3.20 7.10 -14.44
C THR A 171 4.65 7.55 -14.63
N ALA A 172 4.91 8.57 -15.46
CA ALA A 172 6.25 9.11 -15.66
C ALA A 172 6.82 9.74 -14.37
N MET A 173 5.95 10.39 -13.60
CA MET A 173 6.31 10.97 -12.30
C MET A 173 6.59 9.85 -11.28
N ALA A 174 5.70 8.86 -11.16
CA ALA A 174 5.83 7.71 -10.26
C ALA A 174 7.12 6.93 -10.51
N ALA A 175 7.39 6.60 -11.78
CA ALA A 175 8.64 6.03 -12.26
C ALA A 175 9.89 6.76 -11.74
N SER A 176 9.93 8.08 -11.94
CA SER A 176 11.08 8.92 -11.58
C SER A 176 11.28 8.97 -10.06
N ILE A 177 10.19 9.09 -9.31
CA ILE A 177 10.23 9.18 -7.85
C ILE A 177 10.65 7.85 -7.24
N THR A 178 10.08 6.75 -7.74
CA THR A 178 10.43 5.41 -7.29
C THR A 178 11.92 5.16 -7.54
N GLY A 179 12.45 5.55 -8.70
CA GLY A 179 13.88 5.42 -8.99
C GLY A 179 14.81 6.28 -8.11
N GLN A 180 14.35 7.45 -7.66
CA GLN A 180 15.14 8.37 -6.82
C GLN A 180 15.04 8.10 -5.32
N SER A 181 13.87 7.69 -4.86
CA SER A 181 13.53 7.59 -3.43
C SER A 181 13.26 6.16 -2.96
N GLY A 182 13.06 5.21 -3.88
CA GLY A 182 12.57 3.87 -3.58
C GLY A 182 11.11 3.83 -3.14
N ILE A 183 10.40 4.97 -3.14
CA ILE A 183 9.01 5.07 -2.73
C ILE A 183 8.14 5.22 -3.97
N ASN A 184 7.12 4.37 -4.09
CA ASN A 184 6.13 4.46 -5.15
C ASN A 184 4.86 5.18 -4.64
N PRO A 185 4.59 6.44 -5.05
CA PRO A 185 3.44 7.22 -4.57
C PRO A 185 2.15 6.89 -5.35
N MET A 186 1.92 5.61 -5.64
CA MET A 186 0.85 5.17 -6.54
C MET A 186 -0.56 5.57 -6.08
N GLU A 187 -0.84 5.47 -4.78
CA GLU A 187 -2.15 5.78 -4.21
C GLU A 187 -2.44 7.27 -4.28
N ILE A 188 -1.41 8.09 -4.04
CA ILE A 188 -1.51 9.54 -4.05
C ILE A 188 -1.90 10.00 -5.45
N PHE A 189 -1.26 9.45 -6.48
CA PHE A 189 -1.61 9.73 -7.86
C PHE A 189 -3.02 9.26 -8.21
N GLY A 190 -3.43 8.07 -7.74
CA GLY A 190 -4.79 7.59 -7.89
C GLY A 190 -5.82 8.57 -7.35
N ILE A 191 -5.61 9.08 -6.14
CA ILE A 191 -6.51 10.03 -5.46
C ILE A 191 -6.55 11.39 -6.19
N ILE A 192 -5.41 11.94 -6.61
CA ILE A 192 -5.39 13.23 -7.33
C ILE A 192 -6.20 13.14 -8.62
N ILE A 193 -5.95 12.10 -9.43
CA ILE A 193 -6.63 11.95 -10.72
C ILE A 193 -8.10 11.70 -10.47
N LEU A 194 -8.47 10.91 -9.47
CA LEU A 194 -9.86 10.76 -9.05
C LEU A 194 -10.51 12.12 -8.74
N ILE A 195 -9.89 12.95 -7.88
CA ILE A 195 -10.45 14.25 -7.51
C ILE A 195 -10.54 15.18 -8.74
N ALA A 196 -9.55 15.16 -9.62
CA ALA A 196 -9.53 15.96 -10.85
C ALA A 196 -10.59 15.51 -11.87
N VAL A 197 -10.88 14.22 -11.97
CA VAL A 197 -11.96 13.71 -12.83
C VAL A 197 -13.31 14.08 -12.21
N LYS A 198 -13.47 13.92 -10.89
CA LYS A 198 -14.70 14.22 -10.15
C LYS A 198 -15.06 15.72 -10.15
N SER A 199 -14.08 16.62 -10.35
CA SER A 199 -14.35 18.06 -10.47
C SER A 199 -14.93 18.46 -11.84
N VAL A 200 -14.82 17.59 -12.85
CA VAL A 200 -15.30 17.84 -14.22
C VAL A 200 -16.49 16.96 -14.59
N ALA A 201 -16.53 15.73 -14.08
CA ALA A 201 -17.58 14.75 -14.35
C ALA A 201 -18.18 14.22 -13.04
N SER A 202 -19.50 14.01 -13.02
CA SER A 202 -20.15 13.28 -11.94
C SER A 202 -19.76 11.81 -12.03
N LEU A 203 -19.06 11.32 -11.02
CA LEU A 203 -18.70 9.91 -10.90
C LEU A 203 -19.55 9.23 -9.84
N GLY A 204 -20.11 8.07 -10.19
CA GLY A 204 -20.61 7.11 -9.21
C GLY A 204 -19.49 6.50 -8.37
N THR A 205 -19.85 5.80 -7.31
CA THR A 205 -18.89 5.13 -6.40
C THR A 205 -18.00 4.13 -7.13
N ILE A 206 -18.58 3.32 -8.03
CA ILE A 206 -17.86 2.29 -8.80
C ILE A 206 -16.87 2.93 -9.76
N GLU A 207 -17.31 3.92 -10.54
CA GLU A 207 -16.49 4.65 -11.50
C GLU A 207 -15.32 5.36 -10.81
N ALA A 208 -15.57 6.03 -9.69
CA ALA A 208 -14.55 6.69 -8.88
C ALA A 208 -13.49 5.70 -8.36
N PHE A 209 -13.92 4.52 -7.92
CA PHE A 209 -13.00 3.46 -7.51
C PHE A 209 -12.13 2.98 -8.67
N LEU A 210 -12.73 2.80 -9.85
CA LEU A 210 -12.02 2.36 -11.05
C LEU A 210 -11.00 3.40 -11.54
N VAL A 211 -11.32 4.70 -11.49
CA VAL A 211 -10.35 5.77 -11.78
C VAL A 211 -9.14 5.68 -10.87
N ALA A 212 -9.35 5.64 -9.55
CA ALA A 212 -8.26 5.59 -8.57
C ALA A 212 -7.44 4.30 -8.73
N GLY A 213 -8.12 3.16 -8.91
CA GLY A 213 -7.50 1.85 -9.06
C GLY A 213 -6.62 1.75 -10.32
N VAL A 214 -7.15 2.15 -11.48
CA VAL A 214 -6.39 2.11 -12.76
C VAL A 214 -5.13 2.97 -12.68
N VAL A 215 -5.25 4.18 -12.14
CA VAL A 215 -4.12 5.11 -12.00
C VAL A 215 -3.09 4.57 -11.01
N ALA A 216 -3.53 4.06 -9.86
CA ALA A 216 -2.63 3.49 -8.86
C ALA A 216 -1.89 2.28 -9.43
N VAL A 217 -2.57 1.30 -10.02
CA VAL A 217 -1.94 0.11 -10.59
C VAL A 217 -0.96 0.48 -11.71
N ALA A 218 -1.31 1.43 -12.58
CA ALA A 218 -0.41 1.89 -13.63
C ALA A 218 0.86 2.55 -13.06
N CYS A 219 0.74 3.40 -12.04
CA CYS A 219 1.89 4.02 -11.37
C CYS A 219 2.75 3.00 -10.62
N GLY A 220 2.09 2.05 -9.94
CA GLY A 220 2.69 0.90 -9.26
C GLY A 220 3.60 0.14 -10.20
N LEU A 221 3.00 -0.39 -11.26
CA LEU A 221 3.66 -1.23 -12.25
C LEU A 221 4.74 -0.47 -13.01
N ALA A 222 4.55 0.80 -13.35
CA ALA A 222 5.58 1.62 -13.99
C ALA A 222 6.82 1.83 -13.09
N GLY A 223 6.62 2.00 -11.78
CA GLY A 223 7.72 2.13 -10.82
C GLY A 223 8.52 0.82 -10.68
N ASP A 224 7.82 -0.29 -10.54
CA ASP A 224 8.42 -1.62 -10.36
C ASP A 224 9.19 -2.05 -11.61
N VAL A 225 8.57 -1.94 -12.79
CA VAL A 225 9.18 -2.26 -14.09
C VAL A 225 10.49 -1.49 -14.30
N LEU A 226 10.58 -0.22 -13.90
CA LEU A 226 11.83 0.53 -14.04
C LEU A 226 12.93 0.11 -13.05
N ASN A 227 12.55 -0.30 -11.83
CA ASN A 227 13.50 -0.89 -10.89
C ASN A 227 14.01 -2.23 -11.40
N ASP A 228 13.13 -3.03 -12.00
CA ASP A 228 13.48 -4.29 -12.63
C ASP A 228 14.38 -4.03 -13.83
N PHE A 229 14.10 -3.06 -14.70
CA PHE A 229 14.98 -2.71 -15.82
C PHE A 229 16.35 -2.24 -15.36
N LYS A 230 16.43 -1.48 -14.27
CA LYS A 230 17.69 -1.07 -13.68
C LYS A 230 18.50 -2.29 -13.22
N SER A 231 17.84 -3.21 -12.51
CA SER A 231 18.46 -4.47 -12.07
C SER A 231 18.88 -5.34 -13.26
N GLY A 232 18.01 -5.48 -14.25
CA GLY A 232 18.26 -6.20 -15.50
C GLY A 232 19.43 -5.60 -16.28
N TYR A 233 19.54 -4.28 -16.36
CA TYR A 233 20.66 -3.58 -16.97
C TYR A 233 21.98 -3.87 -16.23
N LEU A 234 21.99 -3.81 -14.90
CA LEU A 234 23.16 -4.15 -14.07
C LEU A 234 23.58 -5.62 -14.26
N LEU A 235 22.61 -6.52 -14.40
CA LEU A 235 22.79 -7.94 -14.64
C LEU A 235 23.01 -8.29 -16.12
N LYS A 236 23.02 -7.30 -17.03
CA LYS A 236 23.14 -7.47 -18.49
C LYS A 236 22.10 -8.40 -19.10
N THR A 237 20.88 -8.38 -18.55
CA THR A 237 19.73 -9.15 -19.05
C THR A 237 19.18 -8.54 -20.34
N ASN A 238 18.57 -9.36 -21.20
CA ASN A 238 17.93 -8.91 -22.44
C ASN A 238 16.64 -8.11 -22.14
N PRO A 239 16.57 -6.80 -22.47
CA PRO A 239 15.38 -5.98 -22.17
C PRO A 239 14.10 -6.45 -22.86
N ARG A 240 14.20 -7.09 -24.03
CA ARG A 240 13.01 -7.61 -24.73
C ARG A 240 12.40 -8.79 -24.01
N ALA A 241 13.24 -9.69 -23.49
CA ALA A 241 12.78 -10.81 -22.70
C ALA A 241 12.13 -10.32 -21.40
N GLN A 242 12.68 -9.26 -20.82
CA GLN A 242 12.16 -8.63 -19.61
C GLN A 242 10.77 -8.04 -19.81
N ILE A 243 10.53 -7.26 -20.88
CA ILE A 243 9.19 -6.74 -21.23
C ILE A 243 8.18 -7.89 -21.36
N VAL A 244 8.55 -8.96 -22.06
CA VAL A 244 7.65 -10.10 -22.26
C VAL A 244 7.35 -10.79 -20.94
N ALA A 245 8.36 -11.02 -20.11
CA ALA A 245 8.20 -11.65 -18.79
C ALA A 245 7.33 -10.81 -17.86
N GLU A 246 7.56 -9.51 -17.76
CA GLU A 246 6.76 -8.58 -16.94
C GLU A 246 5.33 -8.45 -17.47
N THR A 247 5.13 -8.43 -18.79
CA THR A 247 3.78 -8.37 -19.37
C THR A 247 2.99 -9.65 -19.08
N VAL A 248 3.59 -10.82 -19.33
CA VAL A 248 2.94 -12.11 -19.07
C VAL A 248 2.70 -12.30 -17.57
N GLY A 249 3.71 -12.01 -16.75
CA GLY A 249 3.62 -12.07 -15.29
C GLY A 249 2.58 -11.12 -14.72
N GLY A 250 2.48 -9.89 -15.25
CA GLY A 250 1.48 -8.91 -14.86
C GLY A 250 0.05 -9.34 -15.20
N VAL A 251 -0.18 -9.90 -16.39
CA VAL A 251 -1.50 -10.40 -16.80
C VAL A 251 -1.91 -11.62 -15.96
N ILE A 252 -1.02 -12.60 -15.81
CA ILE A 252 -1.29 -13.79 -14.98
C ILE A 252 -1.49 -13.35 -13.53
N GLY A 253 -0.64 -12.48 -13.02
CA GLY A 253 -0.71 -11.94 -11.67
C GLY A 253 -2.02 -11.21 -11.39
N ALA A 254 -2.51 -10.39 -12.33
CA ALA A 254 -3.80 -9.72 -12.21
C ALA A 254 -4.96 -10.72 -12.09
N VAL A 255 -5.01 -11.73 -12.95
CA VAL A 255 -6.06 -12.77 -12.91
C VAL A 255 -5.99 -13.58 -11.62
N VAL A 256 -4.80 -14.07 -11.27
CA VAL A 256 -4.59 -14.87 -10.05
C VAL A 256 -4.91 -14.06 -8.80
N SER A 257 -4.53 -12.78 -8.73
CA SER A 257 -4.79 -11.92 -7.57
C SER A 257 -6.30 -11.73 -7.35
N VAL A 258 -7.08 -11.55 -8.41
CA VAL A 258 -8.55 -11.47 -8.32
C VAL A 258 -9.14 -12.78 -7.80
N ILE A 259 -8.69 -13.93 -8.31
CA ILE A 259 -9.15 -15.25 -7.84
C ILE A 259 -8.82 -15.43 -6.35
N VAL A 260 -7.58 -15.15 -5.96
CA VAL A 260 -7.14 -15.26 -4.55
C VAL A 260 -7.95 -14.31 -3.66
N LEU A 261 -8.23 -13.09 -4.10
CA LEU A 261 -9.07 -12.15 -3.36
C LEU A 261 -10.46 -12.72 -3.07
N PHE A 262 -11.11 -13.35 -4.06
CA PHE A 262 -12.42 -13.98 -3.87
C PHE A 262 -12.35 -15.21 -2.95
N ILE A 263 -11.28 -16.00 -3.03
CA ILE A 263 -11.06 -17.12 -2.11
C ILE A 263 -10.89 -16.62 -0.68
N MET A 264 -10.07 -15.59 -0.46
CA MET A 264 -9.87 -14.96 0.84
C MET A 264 -11.18 -14.39 1.39
N PHE A 265 -11.95 -13.70 0.55
CA PHE A 265 -13.27 -13.17 0.93
C PHE A 265 -14.24 -14.28 1.33
N ARG A 266 -14.25 -15.41 0.62
CA ARG A 266 -15.10 -16.57 0.97
C ARG A 266 -14.62 -17.29 2.22
N ALA A 267 -13.31 -17.34 2.46
CA ALA A 267 -12.72 -18.01 3.61
C ALA A 267 -12.91 -17.26 4.93
N TYR A 268 -12.77 -15.92 4.88
CA TYR A 268 -12.65 -15.06 6.07
C TYR A 268 -13.71 -13.94 6.13
N GLY A 269 -14.50 -13.75 5.08
CA GLY A 269 -15.55 -12.75 5.01
C GLY A 269 -15.04 -11.35 4.63
N THR A 270 -15.61 -10.33 5.28
CA THR A 270 -15.33 -8.92 5.00
C THR A 270 -13.90 -8.52 5.35
N MET A 271 -13.33 -7.58 4.59
CA MET A 271 -11.99 -7.03 4.82
C MET A 271 -12.10 -5.61 5.40
N GLY A 272 -11.15 -5.24 6.26
CA GLY A 272 -11.08 -3.90 6.85
C GLY A 272 -10.70 -3.89 8.33
N PRO A 273 -10.69 -2.71 8.98
CA PRO A 273 -10.40 -2.57 10.40
C PRO A 273 -11.31 -3.46 11.26
N GLY A 274 -10.74 -4.17 12.23
CA GLY A 274 -11.50 -5.04 13.14
C GLY A 274 -11.99 -6.36 12.54
N THR A 275 -11.62 -6.67 11.29
CA THR A 275 -11.88 -7.98 10.66
C THR A 275 -10.65 -8.89 10.73
N GLU A 276 -10.81 -10.17 10.37
CA GLU A 276 -9.68 -11.11 10.26
C GLU A 276 -8.68 -10.70 9.15
N LEU A 277 -9.13 -9.90 8.18
CA LEU A 277 -8.31 -9.40 7.07
C LEU A 277 -8.19 -7.87 7.13
N PRO A 278 -7.22 -7.34 7.90
CA PRO A 278 -6.95 -5.91 7.92
C PRO A 278 -6.43 -5.45 6.56
N ALA A 279 -7.25 -4.67 5.85
CA ALA A 279 -6.92 -4.13 4.53
C ALA A 279 -6.86 -2.60 4.58
N PRO A 280 -5.83 -2.02 5.23
CA PRO A 280 -5.82 -0.60 5.53
C PRO A 280 -5.79 0.26 4.25
N GLN A 281 -5.03 -0.15 3.24
CA GLN A 281 -4.93 0.60 2.00
C GLN A 281 -6.26 0.59 1.24
N ALA A 282 -6.90 -0.58 1.12
CA ALA A 282 -8.19 -0.71 0.45
C ALA A 282 -9.27 0.13 1.13
N TYR A 283 -9.28 0.14 2.47
CA TYR A 283 -10.23 0.92 3.25
C TYR A 283 -9.99 2.43 3.16
N ALA A 284 -8.73 2.88 3.13
CA ALA A 284 -8.42 4.30 2.92
C ALA A 284 -8.98 4.79 1.57
N VAL A 285 -8.80 3.99 0.50
CA VAL A 285 -9.38 4.28 -0.82
C VAL A 285 -10.91 4.24 -0.78
N SER A 286 -11.51 3.19 -0.19
CA SER A 286 -12.97 3.07 -0.12
C SER A 286 -13.61 4.22 0.65
N THR A 287 -12.94 4.72 1.70
CA THR A 287 -13.40 5.85 2.50
C THR A 287 -13.40 7.17 1.71
N MET A 288 -12.36 7.40 0.90
CA MET A 288 -12.28 8.57 0.02
C MET A 288 -13.33 8.54 -1.10
N VAL A 289 -13.77 7.35 -1.50
CA VAL A 289 -14.78 7.14 -2.54
C VAL A 289 -16.21 7.18 -1.98
N GLY A 290 -16.46 6.50 -0.85
CA GLY A 290 -17.78 6.25 -0.26
C GLY A 290 -18.29 7.34 0.69
N GLY A 291 -17.46 8.31 1.07
CA GLY A 291 -17.80 9.36 2.01
C GLY A 291 -17.04 9.20 3.34
N LEU A 292 -16.66 10.33 3.93
CA LEU A 292 -15.73 10.37 5.05
C LEU A 292 -16.45 10.10 6.39
N PRO A 293 -15.89 9.28 7.31
CA PRO A 293 -16.50 8.97 8.61
C PRO A 293 -16.45 10.21 9.52
N ASN A 294 -15.35 10.94 9.49
CA ASN A 294 -15.17 12.20 10.19
C ASN A 294 -14.37 13.19 9.33
N THR A 295 -15.10 14.01 8.56
CA THR A 295 -14.54 15.00 7.64
C THR A 295 -13.59 16.00 8.34
N PRO A 296 -13.94 16.60 9.51
CA PRO A 296 -13.02 17.48 10.24
C PRO A 296 -11.70 16.82 10.63
N ALA A 297 -11.75 15.60 11.17
CA ALA A 297 -10.55 14.86 11.59
C ALA A 297 -9.63 14.56 10.40
N LEU A 298 -10.20 14.23 9.24
CA LEU A 298 -9.43 14.02 8.02
C LEU A 298 -8.75 15.30 7.55
N PHE A 299 -9.46 16.43 7.49
CA PHE A 299 -8.84 17.70 7.06
C PHE A 299 -7.75 18.15 8.04
N PHE A 300 -7.97 17.96 9.33
CA PHE A 300 -6.95 18.21 10.34
C PHE A 300 -5.71 17.32 10.12
N GLY A 301 -5.92 16.02 9.90
CA GLY A 301 -4.86 15.08 9.54
C GLY A 301 -4.14 15.45 8.24
N LEU A 302 -4.87 15.94 7.24
CA LEU A 302 -4.31 16.37 5.96
C LEU A 302 -3.35 17.53 6.15
N VAL A 303 -3.76 18.57 6.89
CA VAL A 303 -2.91 19.73 7.18
C VAL A 303 -1.67 19.32 7.98
N ILE A 304 -1.84 18.51 9.03
CA ILE A 304 -0.70 17.99 9.81
C ILE A 304 0.22 17.15 8.91
N GLY A 305 -0.34 16.30 8.06
CA GLY A 305 0.42 15.43 7.15
C GLY A 305 1.29 16.23 6.18
N ILE A 306 0.77 17.35 5.67
CA ILE A 306 1.55 18.29 4.86
C ILE A 306 2.69 18.90 5.70
N ILE A 307 2.40 19.41 6.89
CA ILE A 307 3.39 20.04 7.77
C ILE A 307 4.51 19.07 8.14
N ILE A 308 4.17 17.84 8.56
CA ILE A 308 5.14 16.79 8.90
C ILE A 308 6.04 16.48 7.70
N TYR A 309 5.46 16.39 6.50
CA TYR A 309 6.25 16.19 5.29
C TYR A 309 7.19 17.38 5.01
N LEU A 310 6.72 18.62 5.20
CA LEU A 310 7.56 19.82 5.03
C LEU A 310 8.75 19.82 6.00
N MET A 311 8.56 19.28 7.20
CA MET A 311 9.59 19.04 8.22
C MET A 311 10.52 17.86 7.92
N LYS A 312 10.33 17.16 6.78
CA LYS A 312 11.09 15.96 6.36
C LYS A 312 10.96 14.78 7.33
N LEU A 313 9.83 14.70 8.03
CA LEU A 313 9.49 13.57 8.89
C LEU A 313 8.58 12.58 8.14
N PRO A 314 8.60 11.28 8.49
CA PRO A 314 7.87 10.26 7.75
C PRO A 314 6.38 10.23 8.18
N GLY A 315 5.62 11.24 7.74
CA GLY A 315 4.21 11.42 8.11
C GLY A 315 3.27 10.33 7.61
N MET A 316 3.58 9.72 6.46
CA MET A 316 2.82 8.58 5.95
C MET A 316 2.91 7.38 6.89
N THR A 317 4.11 7.04 7.39
CA THR A 317 4.27 5.92 8.34
C THR A 317 3.59 6.21 9.67
N LEU A 318 3.57 7.46 10.11
CA LEU A 318 2.83 7.87 11.30
C LEU A 318 1.32 7.63 11.11
N GLY A 319 0.77 8.05 9.96
CA GLY A 319 -0.64 7.84 9.63
C GLY A 319 -1.02 6.37 9.54
N ILE A 320 -0.17 5.54 8.92
CA ILE A 320 -0.33 4.07 8.88
C ILE A 320 -0.44 3.52 10.32
N GLY A 321 0.40 3.99 11.23
CA GLY A 321 0.38 3.53 12.62
C GLY A 321 -0.83 3.97 13.43
N MET A 322 -1.32 5.19 13.22
CA MET A 322 -2.55 5.64 13.89
C MET A 322 -3.77 4.84 13.44
N TYR A 323 -3.75 4.43 12.17
CA TYR A 323 -4.86 3.78 11.55
C TYR A 323 -4.88 2.26 11.79
N LEU A 324 -3.75 1.58 11.62
CA LEU A 324 -3.68 0.13 11.78
C LEU A 324 -3.89 -0.35 13.21
N PRO A 325 -4.29 -1.61 13.43
CA PRO A 325 -4.32 -2.23 14.75
C PRO A 325 -2.93 -2.20 15.42
N MET A 326 -2.94 -2.17 16.76
CA MET A 326 -1.71 -2.16 17.54
C MET A 326 -0.91 -3.47 17.34
N GLU A 327 -1.60 -4.56 17.06
CA GLU A 327 -1.04 -5.91 16.90
C GLU A 327 -0.03 -5.99 15.74
N ILE A 328 -0.42 -5.53 14.55
CA ILE A 328 0.46 -5.51 13.38
C ILE A 328 1.56 -4.45 13.53
N SER A 329 1.23 -3.30 14.12
CA SER A 329 2.16 -2.20 14.35
C SER A 329 3.30 -2.61 15.30
N THR A 330 2.97 -3.36 16.36
CA THR A 330 3.94 -3.91 17.30
C THR A 330 4.80 -4.98 16.65
N ALA A 331 4.22 -5.89 15.86
CA ALA A 331 4.98 -6.92 15.17
C ALA A 331 5.97 -6.33 14.15
N ALA A 332 5.54 -5.33 13.36
CA ALA A 332 6.41 -4.60 12.46
C ALA A 332 7.52 -3.84 13.22
N PHE A 333 7.21 -3.23 14.36
CA PHE A 333 8.20 -2.58 15.21
C PHE A 333 9.29 -3.54 15.69
N VAL A 334 8.92 -4.73 16.15
CA VAL A 334 9.86 -5.78 16.55
C VAL A 334 10.79 -6.13 15.39
N GLY A 335 10.26 -6.29 14.18
CA GLY A 335 11.07 -6.50 12.97
C GLY A 335 12.10 -5.40 12.71
N GLY A 336 11.69 -4.13 12.84
CA GLY A 336 12.59 -2.99 12.67
C GLY A 336 13.65 -2.90 13.77
N VAL A 337 13.31 -3.23 15.02
CA VAL A 337 14.27 -3.34 16.12
C VAL A 337 15.29 -4.45 15.85
N ILE A 338 14.86 -5.61 15.35
CA ILE A 338 15.78 -6.68 14.94
C ILE A 338 16.73 -6.17 13.84
N SER A 339 16.23 -5.43 12.85
CA SER A 339 17.06 -4.81 11.79
C SER A 339 18.10 -3.83 12.35
N LEU A 340 17.73 -3.04 13.36
CA LEU A 340 18.66 -2.15 14.07
C LEU A 340 19.74 -2.93 14.82
N ILE A 341 19.35 -3.97 15.56
CA ILE A 341 20.28 -4.79 16.35
C ILE A 341 21.25 -5.51 15.42
N VAL A 342 20.76 -6.18 14.38
CA VAL A 342 21.61 -6.86 13.38
C VAL A 342 22.53 -5.86 12.70
N GLY A 343 22.02 -4.70 12.29
CA GLY A 343 22.83 -3.64 11.67
C GLY A 343 23.93 -3.09 12.58
N LYS A 344 23.75 -3.09 13.91
CA LYS A 344 24.78 -2.65 14.88
C LYS A 344 25.79 -3.74 15.21
N ILE A 345 25.37 -4.99 15.34
CA ILE A 345 26.23 -6.10 15.78
C ILE A 345 26.98 -6.73 14.60
N LYS A 346 26.28 -6.96 13.48
CA LYS A 346 26.83 -7.61 12.28
C LYS A 346 26.35 -6.89 11.00
N PRO A 347 26.99 -5.76 10.64
CA PRO A 347 26.62 -4.99 9.45
C PRO A 347 26.61 -5.84 8.17
N GLU A 348 27.55 -6.77 8.04
CA GLU A 348 27.69 -7.67 6.89
C GLU A 348 26.49 -8.64 6.74
N SER A 349 25.79 -8.94 7.84
CA SER A 349 24.62 -9.83 7.83
C SER A 349 23.32 -9.12 7.47
N LYS A 350 23.35 -7.80 7.21
CA LYS A 350 22.14 -7.02 6.93
C LYS A 350 21.45 -7.50 5.65
N GLU A 351 22.20 -7.77 4.59
CA GLU A 351 21.68 -8.31 3.32
C GLU A 351 21.10 -9.71 3.50
N THR A 352 21.79 -10.59 4.24
CA THR A 352 21.27 -11.91 4.60
C THR A 352 19.94 -11.80 5.35
N GLY A 353 19.82 -10.84 6.27
CA GLY A 353 18.57 -10.56 6.98
C GLY A 353 17.44 -10.08 6.07
N MET A 354 17.73 -9.32 5.00
CA MET A 354 16.73 -8.96 3.98
C MET A 354 16.23 -10.20 3.22
N ILE A 355 17.13 -11.13 2.88
CA ILE A 355 16.78 -12.40 2.23
C ILE A 355 15.92 -13.28 3.16
N VAL A 356 16.30 -13.38 4.44
CA VAL A 356 15.55 -14.12 5.47
C VAL A 356 14.13 -13.55 5.58
N SER A 357 14.01 -12.23 5.73
CA SER A 357 12.75 -11.51 5.88
C SER A 357 11.83 -11.65 4.67
N SER A 358 12.40 -11.61 3.46
CA SER A 358 11.66 -11.87 2.22
C SER A 358 11.09 -13.30 2.19
N GLY A 359 11.86 -14.28 2.69
CA GLY A 359 11.39 -15.65 2.84
C GLY A 359 10.27 -15.78 3.88
N LEU A 360 10.33 -15.07 5.00
CA LEU A 360 9.25 -15.04 6.00
C LEU A 360 7.95 -14.48 5.40
N LEU A 361 8.06 -13.36 4.66
CA LEU A 361 6.94 -12.73 3.96
C LEU A 361 6.30 -13.69 2.94
N GLY A 362 7.12 -14.29 2.07
CA GLY A 362 6.63 -15.25 1.08
C GLY A 362 6.04 -16.52 1.70
N GLY A 363 6.68 -17.05 2.74
CA GLY A 363 6.28 -18.31 3.37
C GLY A 363 4.93 -18.23 4.08
N GLU A 364 4.70 -17.17 4.85
CA GLU A 364 3.39 -16.93 5.48
C GLU A 364 2.33 -16.56 4.44
N GLY A 365 2.65 -15.71 3.46
CA GLY A 365 1.69 -15.33 2.41
C GLY A 365 1.19 -16.54 1.60
N ILE A 366 2.11 -17.36 1.08
CA ILE A 366 1.76 -18.55 0.28
C ILE A 366 0.95 -19.55 1.12
N THR A 367 1.41 -19.82 2.35
CA THR A 367 0.73 -20.78 3.24
C THR A 367 -0.64 -20.28 3.64
N GLY A 368 -0.80 -18.99 3.92
CA GLY A 368 -2.09 -18.37 4.21
C GLY A 368 -3.09 -18.56 3.08
N VAL A 369 -2.66 -18.37 1.82
CA VAL A 369 -3.52 -18.61 0.64
C VAL A 369 -3.88 -20.10 0.53
N VAL A 370 -2.93 -21.01 0.72
CA VAL A 370 -3.21 -22.46 0.70
C VAL A 370 -4.21 -22.86 1.77
N LEU A 371 -4.06 -22.35 3.00
CA LEU A 371 -5.00 -22.60 4.10
C LEU A 371 -6.38 -22.01 3.80
N ALA A 372 -6.45 -20.82 3.18
CA ALA A 372 -7.71 -20.22 2.75
C ALA A 372 -8.41 -21.10 1.70
N ILE A 373 -7.68 -21.63 0.72
CA ILE A 373 -8.23 -22.59 -0.27
C ILE A 373 -8.77 -23.83 0.42
N ILE A 374 -7.99 -24.43 1.32
CA ILE A 374 -8.43 -25.61 2.09
C ILE A 374 -9.69 -25.31 2.86
N ARG A 375 -9.74 -24.19 3.59
CA ARG A 375 -10.91 -23.76 4.38
C ARG A 375 -12.14 -23.57 3.50
N VAL A 376 -12.01 -22.97 2.33
CA VAL A 376 -13.13 -22.84 1.38
C VAL A 376 -13.62 -24.22 0.94
N LEU A 377 -12.71 -25.15 0.62
CA LEU A 377 -13.07 -26.49 0.13
C LEU A 377 -13.62 -27.43 1.21
N THR A 378 -13.30 -27.22 2.48
CA THR A 378 -13.77 -28.09 3.59
C THR A 378 -15.00 -27.54 4.32
N VAL A 379 -15.24 -26.23 4.26
CA VAL A 379 -16.39 -25.56 4.90
C VAL A 379 -17.55 -25.35 3.92
N SER A 380 -17.35 -25.61 2.62
CA SER A 380 -18.46 -25.78 1.66
C SER A 380 -18.84 -27.24 1.48
#